data_AF-F9N5Y0-F1
#
_entry.id   AF-F9N5Y0-F1
#
_cell.length_a   1.000
_cell.length_b   1.000
_cell.length_c   1.000
_cell.angle_alpha   90.00
_cell.angle_beta   90.00
_cell.angle_gamma   90.00
#
_symmetry.space_group_name_H-M   'P 1'
#
loop_
_entity.id
_entity.type
_entity.pdbx_description
1 polymer ?
#
loop_
_entity_poly.entity_id
_entity_poly.type
_entity_poly.pdbx_seq_one_letter_code
_entity_poly.pdbx_strand_id
1 'polypeptide(L)'
;MKNFKKKQLALSTLVALACAGHIGYATDPATTTTTEDGVTNNFYDITINNIKEDSGLELGNNSRARGNGSIATGTGSLAVGNNAVATGGNETKDTITGKLNENRQRLAEISTAQNNVTNLSNEIQKIRSEQAKTIEAGERVKQVRLAKEKAHQSYLEKKNTYDTEVANSAEFLRNAQAKLDDLNNRLGAVNRIGNVDITSASGLTEAATNLKRMTEEGSTLDLPLDSFYKEYIKSYYKASGDLRANQARQAKSDPIGFFNKNNEPIWNNAHLNDTSLNMTVINPYIFNSTDINSGLLNVKGTLIYMSHPNIQVMNQFNKDAFDSYNGLTNKPSKDIVFKHINTDLSTKDEWDSVIEESAKYKQSFREYFNANNNPLLTTDLKNKLFLEMDKKIDYEVKAYEITYYQKQYEDTHNTVWLDKKILQ
;
A
#
# COMPACT_ATOMS: atom_id res chain seq x y z
N MET A 1 6.35 15.19 16.01
CA MET A 1 7.66 15.52 16.64
C MET A 1 7.55 15.17 18.13
N LYS A 2 8.43 14.35 18.73
CA LYS A 2 9.72 14.71 19.38
C LYS A 2 9.59 15.88 20.39
N ASN A 3 10.12 15.85 21.62
CA ASN A 3 10.84 14.80 22.38
C ASN A 3 11.00 15.17 23.89
N PHE A 4 10.88 14.18 24.78
CA PHE A 4 11.69 13.88 26.00
C PHE A 4 12.12 14.90 27.10
N LYS A 5 12.04 14.37 28.35
CA LYS A 5 12.75 14.67 29.65
C LYS A 5 11.81 15.18 30.78
N LYS A 6 12.14 15.10 32.09
CA LYS A 6 13.39 14.71 32.79
C LYS A 6 13.19 13.63 33.89
N LYS A 7 13.10 14.02 35.18
CA LYS A 7 13.16 13.22 36.44
C LYS A 7 12.93 14.15 37.66
N GLN A 8 12.17 13.72 38.67
CA GLN A 8 12.56 13.61 40.10
C GLN A 8 11.32 13.13 40.91
N LEU A 9 11.30 11.88 41.37
CA LEU A 9 11.85 11.38 42.64
C LEU A 9 10.94 11.72 43.85
N ALA A 10 10.07 10.77 44.20
CA ALA A 10 9.38 10.76 45.48
C ALA A 10 10.35 10.36 46.60
N LEU A 11 10.23 10.98 47.78
CA LEU A 11 10.07 10.25 49.05
C LEU A 11 9.60 11.23 50.14
N SER A 12 8.34 11.10 50.56
CA SER A 12 7.84 11.77 51.76
C SER A 12 7.83 10.81 52.95
N THR A 13 7.83 11.41 54.15
CA THR A 13 7.36 10.88 55.44
C THR A 13 8.24 9.94 56.28
N LEU A 14 8.26 10.30 57.58
CA LEU A 14 8.52 9.48 58.80
C LEU A 14 9.98 9.08 59.06
N VAL A 15 10.52 9.18 60.29
CA VAL A 15 9.92 8.91 61.60
C VAL A 15 10.48 9.84 62.69
N ALA A 16 9.60 10.26 63.60
CA ALA A 16 9.98 10.67 64.96
C ALA A 16 9.14 9.89 65.97
N LEU A 17 9.76 9.07 66.81
CA LEU A 17 9.45 8.92 68.23
C LEU A 17 10.53 8.06 68.90
N ALA A 18 11.05 8.51 70.05
CA ALA A 18 12.04 7.78 70.82
C ALA A 18 11.52 7.47 72.23
N CYS A 19 11.83 6.26 72.70
CA CYS A 19 12.05 5.87 74.09
C CYS A 19 10.99 6.21 75.15
N ALA A 20 10.27 5.18 75.62
CA ALA A 20 9.83 5.06 77.01
C ALA A 20 9.81 3.58 77.43
N GLY A 21 10.20 3.28 78.68
CA GLY A 21 10.06 1.95 79.28
C GLY A 21 11.35 1.29 79.76
N HIS A 22 11.68 1.49 81.04
CA HIS A 22 12.46 0.55 81.86
C HIS A 22 11.70 0.29 83.16
N ILE A 23 11.67 -0.97 83.58
CA ILE A 23 11.15 -1.49 84.86
C ILE A 23 12.15 -2.61 85.22
N GLY A 24 12.64 -2.80 86.45
CA GLY A 24 12.42 -2.11 87.72
C GLY A 24 13.10 -2.90 88.85
N TYR A 25 12.58 -2.76 90.07
CA TYR A 25 12.93 -3.45 91.32
C TYR A 25 14.03 -2.87 92.22
N ALA A 26 13.76 -3.01 93.52
CA ALA A 26 14.49 -2.50 94.67
C ALA A 26 14.73 -3.67 95.65
N THR A 27 15.64 -3.50 96.63
CA THR A 27 15.30 -3.44 98.07
C THR A 27 16.54 -3.19 98.95
N ASP A 28 16.29 -2.55 100.09
CA ASP A 28 17.20 -2.29 101.22
C ASP A 28 17.37 -3.57 102.10
N PRO A 29 18.20 -3.64 103.18
CA PRO A 29 18.03 -2.81 104.38
C PRO A 29 19.30 -2.36 105.12
N ALA A 30 19.10 -1.47 106.09
CA ALA A 30 20.12 -0.90 106.98
C ALA A 30 20.00 -1.39 108.45
N THR A 31 21.05 -1.14 109.26
CA THR A 31 21.03 -0.91 110.75
C THR A 31 20.61 -2.10 111.66
N THR A 32 20.98 -2.27 112.95
CA THR A 32 21.86 -1.57 113.93
C THR A 32 22.14 -2.45 115.19
N THR A 33 22.91 -1.91 116.15
CA THR A 33 22.75 -2.01 117.63
C THR A 33 23.32 -3.21 118.43
N THR A 34 24.33 -2.88 119.29
CA THR A 34 24.46 -3.11 120.77
C THR A 34 24.20 -4.51 121.38
N THR A 35 24.77 -4.92 122.54
CA THR A 35 25.27 -4.19 123.73
C THR A 35 26.34 -5.01 124.49
N GLU A 36 27.04 -4.32 125.41
CA GLU A 36 27.70 -4.72 126.68
C GLU A 36 27.26 -6.08 127.30
N ASP A 37 28.09 -6.81 128.07
CA ASP A 37 28.69 -6.36 129.34
C ASP A 37 29.76 -7.34 129.94
N GLY A 38 30.62 -6.85 130.85
CA GLY A 38 30.98 -7.63 132.07
C GLY A 38 32.43 -8.03 132.45
N VAL A 39 32.99 -7.32 133.45
CA VAL A 39 33.62 -7.86 134.70
C VAL A 39 35.17 -8.04 134.86
N THR A 40 35.78 -7.02 135.51
CA THR A 40 36.86 -7.00 136.55
C THR A 40 38.39 -6.98 136.24
N ASN A 41 39.12 -6.39 137.20
CA ASN A 41 40.45 -5.74 137.08
C ASN A 41 41.61 -6.49 137.78
N ASN A 42 42.85 -6.13 137.43
CA ASN A 42 43.94 -5.83 138.39
C ASN A 42 45.03 -4.96 137.71
N PHE A 43 45.70 -4.08 138.47
CA PHE A 43 46.63 -3.05 137.95
C PHE A 43 48.10 -3.28 138.34
N TYR A 44 49.02 -2.82 137.48
CA TYR A 44 50.43 -2.52 137.79
C TYR A 44 50.81 -1.21 137.08
N ASP A 45 51.55 -0.32 137.74
CA ASP A 45 51.97 1.00 137.19
C ASP A 45 53.28 0.92 136.39
N ILE A 46 53.34 1.64 135.26
CA ILE A 46 54.57 1.89 134.48
C ILE A 46 54.58 3.36 134.02
N THR A 47 55.64 4.09 134.35
CA THR A 47 55.83 5.49 133.93
C THR A 47 56.55 5.59 132.58
N ILE A 48 55.97 6.31 131.62
CA ILE A 48 56.56 6.58 130.29
C ILE A 48 56.91 8.06 130.16
N ASN A 49 58.18 8.38 129.91
CA ASN A 49 58.61 9.75 129.58
C ASN A 49 58.46 10.00 128.08
N ASN A 50 57.73 11.05 127.71
CA ASN A 50 57.35 11.34 126.33
C ASN A 50 58.32 12.36 125.70
N ILE A 51 59.05 11.98 124.63
CA ILE A 51 59.91 12.87 123.84
C ILE A 51 59.34 12.95 122.41
N LYS A 52 59.32 14.16 121.83
CA LYS A 52 58.68 14.45 120.54
C LYS A 52 59.58 14.01 119.37
N GLU A 53 59.03 13.25 118.42
CA GLU A 53 59.76 12.71 117.25
C GLU A 53 59.55 13.56 115.97
N ASP A 54 60.58 13.65 115.12
CA ASP A 54 60.50 14.16 113.73
C ASP A 54 60.12 13.05 112.74
N SER A 55 59.53 13.38 111.58
CA SER A 55 59.02 12.41 110.57
C SER A 55 59.79 12.41 109.23
N GLY A 56 59.62 11.34 108.44
CA GLY A 56 60.22 11.16 107.12
C GLY A 56 59.22 11.16 105.95
N LEU A 57 59.62 10.54 104.83
CA LEU A 57 58.90 10.53 103.54
C LEU A 57 58.13 9.23 103.29
N GLU A 58 56.86 9.32 102.90
CA GLU A 58 55.96 8.18 102.69
C GLU A 58 55.50 8.15 101.23
N LEU A 59 55.91 7.10 100.49
CA LEU A 59 55.69 6.96 99.03
C LEU A 59 54.85 5.72 98.66
N GLY A 60 54.56 4.84 99.62
CA GLY A 60 53.79 3.61 99.42
C GLY A 60 52.38 3.69 100.00
N ASN A 61 51.45 2.90 99.44
CA ASN A 61 50.08 2.83 99.97
C ASN A 61 50.10 2.24 101.39
N ASN A 62 49.56 2.95 102.37
CA ASN A 62 49.65 2.61 103.80
C ASN A 62 51.11 2.47 104.32
N SER A 63 52.08 3.20 103.74
CA SER A 63 53.45 3.29 104.27
C SER A 63 53.58 4.32 105.41
N ARG A 64 54.60 4.20 106.27
CA ARG A 64 54.89 5.12 107.38
C ARG A 64 56.39 5.38 107.57
N ALA A 65 56.79 6.63 107.82
CA ALA A 65 58.19 7.02 107.98
C ALA A 65 58.41 7.95 109.19
N ARG A 66 59.18 7.49 110.20
CA ARG A 66 59.55 8.24 111.41
C ARG A 66 61.07 8.33 111.58
N GLY A 67 61.54 9.47 112.07
CA GLY A 67 62.95 9.86 112.08
C GLY A 67 63.30 10.71 110.86
N ASN A 68 64.13 11.72 111.08
CA ASN A 68 64.51 12.71 110.08
C ASN A 68 65.28 12.04 108.92
N GLY A 69 64.85 12.28 107.68
CA GLY A 69 65.43 11.67 106.47
C GLY A 69 65.01 10.22 106.18
N SER A 70 64.10 9.62 106.95
CA SER A 70 63.58 8.27 106.64
C SER A 70 62.70 8.23 105.39
N ILE A 71 62.63 7.09 104.70
CA ILE A 71 61.77 6.88 103.51
C ILE A 71 61.07 5.51 103.58
N ALA A 72 59.74 5.48 103.47
CA ALA A 72 58.97 4.25 103.34
C ALA A 72 58.27 4.18 101.97
N THR A 73 58.45 3.08 101.23
CA THR A 73 57.87 2.89 99.90
C THR A 73 57.31 1.47 99.71
N GLY A 74 56.40 1.31 98.74
CA GLY A 74 55.60 0.09 98.58
C GLY A 74 54.55 -0.14 99.69
N THR A 75 53.69 -1.13 99.53
CA THR A 75 52.51 -1.29 100.40
C THR A 75 52.87 -1.73 101.81
N GLY A 76 52.40 -1.00 102.82
CA GLY A 76 52.50 -1.37 104.24
C GLY A 76 53.90 -1.27 104.88
N SER A 77 54.85 -0.57 104.26
CA SER A 77 56.20 -0.41 104.79
C SER A 77 56.29 0.58 105.97
N LEU A 78 57.13 0.30 106.94
CA LEU A 78 57.38 1.15 108.11
C LEU A 78 58.88 1.38 108.27
N ALA A 79 59.34 2.63 108.10
CA ALA A 79 60.70 3.07 108.40
C ALA A 79 60.71 3.83 109.74
N VAL A 80 61.59 3.45 110.67
CA VAL A 80 61.76 4.13 111.97
C VAL A 80 63.25 4.32 112.26
N GLY A 81 63.65 5.57 112.46
CA GLY A 81 65.04 5.99 112.71
C GLY A 81 65.53 6.98 111.65
N ASN A 82 66.48 7.85 112.01
CA ASN A 82 67.00 8.86 111.09
C ASN A 82 67.69 8.19 109.89
N ASN A 83 67.37 8.64 108.67
CA ASN A 83 67.79 8.05 107.39
C ASN A 83 67.43 6.56 107.17
N ALA A 84 66.47 5.99 107.92
CA ALA A 84 66.02 4.61 107.70
C ALA A 84 65.19 4.49 106.40
N VAL A 85 65.44 3.46 105.58
CA VAL A 85 64.67 3.19 104.36
C VAL A 85 63.97 1.83 104.46
N ALA A 86 62.65 1.79 104.22
CA ALA A 86 61.84 0.56 104.26
C ALA A 86 61.06 0.35 102.96
N THR A 87 61.11 -0.87 102.39
CA THR A 87 60.38 -1.25 101.18
C THR A 87 59.48 -2.46 101.45
N GLY A 88 58.17 -2.36 101.18
CA GLY A 88 57.21 -3.44 101.46
C GLY A 88 56.26 -3.74 100.29
N GLY A 89 55.78 -4.98 100.20
CA GLY A 89 54.62 -5.34 99.36
C GLY A 89 54.70 -4.96 97.87
N ASN A 90 55.88 -5.05 97.25
CA ASN A 90 56.03 -4.83 95.81
C ASN A 90 55.44 -6.01 95.01
N GLU A 91 54.83 -5.72 93.87
CA GLU A 91 54.40 -6.75 92.90
C GLU A 91 55.58 -7.63 92.49
N THR A 92 55.39 -8.95 92.50
CA THR A 92 56.44 -9.90 92.16
C THR A 92 56.39 -10.26 90.68
N LYS A 93 57.45 -10.89 90.19
CA LYS A 93 57.47 -11.49 88.85
C LYS A 93 56.27 -12.42 88.62
N ASP A 94 55.86 -13.15 89.65
CA ASP A 94 54.82 -14.18 89.56
C ASP A 94 53.41 -13.58 89.50
N THR A 95 53.12 -12.52 90.27
CA THR A 95 51.83 -11.83 90.20
C THR A 95 51.63 -11.13 88.86
N ILE A 96 52.70 -10.51 88.32
CA ILE A 96 52.70 -9.91 86.98
C ILE A 96 52.53 -11.00 85.90
N THR A 97 53.20 -12.15 86.04
CA THR A 97 53.08 -13.28 85.10
C THR A 97 51.67 -13.89 85.12
N GLY A 98 51.04 -13.99 86.29
CA GLY A 98 49.64 -14.42 86.43
C GLY A 98 48.67 -13.51 85.66
N LYS A 99 48.71 -12.20 85.93
CA LYS A 99 47.89 -11.20 85.22
C LYS A 99 48.13 -11.21 83.70
N LEU A 100 49.36 -11.44 83.26
CA LEU A 100 49.70 -11.55 81.83
C LEU A 100 49.07 -12.79 81.18
N ASN A 101 49.06 -13.93 81.86
CA ASN A 101 48.45 -15.16 81.36
C ASN A 101 46.92 -15.07 81.35
N GLU A 102 46.30 -14.48 82.37
CA GLU A 102 44.85 -14.19 82.40
C GLU A 102 44.43 -13.28 81.23
N ASN A 103 45.21 -12.22 80.95
CA ASN A 103 44.96 -11.34 79.81
C ASN A 103 45.15 -12.05 78.46
N ARG A 104 46.15 -12.94 78.31
CA ARG A 104 46.32 -13.77 77.11
C ARG A 104 45.11 -14.68 76.87
N GLN A 105 44.59 -15.31 77.93
CA GLN A 105 43.39 -16.13 77.85
C GLN A 105 42.16 -15.32 77.43
N ARG A 106 41.90 -14.18 78.09
CA ARG A 106 40.79 -13.28 77.72
C ARG A 106 40.88 -12.76 76.28
N LEU A 107 42.09 -12.48 75.78
CA LEU A 107 42.29 -12.08 74.39
C LEU A 107 41.94 -13.20 73.39
N ALA A 108 42.24 -14.47 73.72
CA ALA A 108 41.83 -15.62 72.90
C ALA A 108 40.31 -15.84 72.93
N GLU A 109 39.66 -15.65 74.08
CA GLU A 109 38.20 -15.69 74.24
C GLU A 109 37.52 -14.57 73.42
N ILE A 110 38.05 -13.33 73.48
CA ILE A 110 37.57 -12.20 72.67
C ILE A 110 37.72 -12.47 71.17
N SER A 111 38.88 -13.01 70.72
CA SER A 111 39.08 -13.37 69.31
C SER A 111 38.09 -14.43 68.84
N THR A 112 37.80 -15.42 69.68
CA THR A 112 36.79 -16.46 69.41
C THR A 112 35.38 -15.85 69.31
N ALA A 113 35.03 -14.94 70.22
CA ALA A 113 33.76 -14.23 70.18
C ALA A 113 33.61 -13.34 68.92
N GLN A 114 34.67 -12.63 68.52
CA GLN A 114 34.70 -11.83 67.29
C GLN A 114 34.48 -12.68 66.03
N ASN A 115 35.13 -13.84 65.94
CA ASN A 115 34.93 -14.78 64.84
C ASN A 115 33.48 -15.29 64.79
N ASN A 116 32.89 -15.63 65.94
CA ASN A 116 31.49 -16.07 66.02
C ASN A 116 30.51 -14.96 65.60
N VAL A 117 30.74 -13.70 66.02
CA VAL A 117 29.92 -12.55 65.60
C VAL A 117 30.04 -12.31 64.08
N THR A 118 31.24 -12.45 63.52
CA THR A 118 31.47 -12.32 62.07
C THR A 118 30.74 -13.40 61.28
N ASN A 119 30.83 -14.66 61.72
CA ASN A 119 30.13 -15.79 61.11
C ASN A 119 28.61 -15.61 61.16
N LEU A 120 28.06 -15.26 62.33
CA LEU A 120 26.63 -15.01 62.51
C LEU A 120 26.13 -13.83 61.65
N SER A 121 26.94 -12.77 61.49
CA SER A 121 26.62 -11.65 60.61
C SER A 121 26.53 -12.10 59.14
N ASN A 122 27.47 -12.95 58.68
CA ASN A 122 27.46 -13.51 57.33
C ASN A 122 26.23 -14.43 57.09
N GLU A 123 25.87 -15.26 58.07
CA GLU A 123 24.65 -16.09 58.00
C GLU A 123 23.38 -15.24 57.95
N ILE A 124 23.27 -14.20 58.78
CA ILE A 124 22.14 -13.25 58.76
C ILE A 124 22.04 -12.56 57.40
N GLN A 125 23.16 -12.16 56.78
CA GLN A 125 23.16 -11.57 55.42
C GLN A 125 22.68 -12.58 54.37
N LYS A 126 23.13 -13.84 54.46
CA LYS A 126 22.68 -14.92 53.56
C LYS A 126 21.17 -15.18 53.68
N ILE A 127 20.66 -15.34 54.90
CA ILE A 127 19.24 -15.54 55.19
C ILE A 127 18.40 -14.38 54.65
N ARG A 128 18.83 -13.13 54.86
CA ARG A 128 18.16 -11.94 54.30
C ARG A 128 18.13 -11.95 52.77
N SER A 129 19.20 -12.39 52.10
CA SER A 129 19.24 -12.53 50.63
C SER A 129 18.27 -13.58 50.12
N GLU A 130 18.18 -14.73 50.79
CA GLU A 130 17.28 -15.84 50.42
C GLU A 130 15.81 -15.48 50.66
N GLN A 131 15.50 -14.80 51.76
CA GLN A 131 14.17 -14.24 52.03
C GLN A 131 13.76 -13.19 50.98
N ALA A 132 14.67 -12.27 50.61
CA ALA A 132 14.40 -11.27 49.58
C ALA A 132 14.07 -11.91 48.21
N LYS A 133 14.85 -12.91 47.78
CA LYS A 133 14.57 -13.69 46.55
C LYS A 133 13.21 -14.40 46.61
N THR A 134 12.85 -14.94 47.77
CA THR A 134 11.56 -15.63 47.97
C THR A 134 10.38 -14.66 47.88
N ILE A 135 10.50 -13.47 48.46
CA ILE A 135 9.50 -12.39 48.37
C ILE A 135 9.36 -11.93 46.91
N GLU A 136 10.47 -11.69 46.19
CA GLU A 136 10.45 -11.30 44.79
C GLU A 136 9.77 -12.37 43.91
N ALA A 137 10.11 -13.65 44.11
CA ALA A 137 9.48 -14.76 43.40
C ALA A 137 7.98 -14.83 43.68
N GLY A 138 7.57 -14.68 44.94
CA GLY A 138 6.16 -14.63 45.34
C GLY A 138 5.39 -13.48 44.67
N GLU A 139 6.00 -12.29 44.58
CA GLU A 139 5.38 -11.15 43.90
C GLU A 139 5.30 -11.37 42.38
N ARG A 140 6.35 -11.91 41.74
CA ARG A 140 6.33 -12.30 40.32
C ARG A 140 5.22 -13.31 40.02
N VAL A 141 4.97 -14.28 40.92
CA VAL A 141 3.86 -15.24 40.78
C VAL A 141 2.50 -14.54 40.86
N LYS A 142 2.31 -13.57 41.77
CA LYS A 142 1.06 -12.76 41.82
C LYS A 142 0.85 -11.98 40.52
N GLN A 143 1.88 -11.32 40.01
CA GLN A 143 1.81 -10.55 38.76
C GLN A 143 1.48 -11.46 37.56
N VAL A 144 2.12 -12.63 37.46
CA VAL A 144 1.79 -13.63 36.42
C VAL A 144 0.34 -14.13 36.54
N ARG A 145 -0.17 -14.35 37.76
CA ARG A 145 -1.57 -14.76 37.98
C ARG A 145 -2.55 -13.67 37.54
N LEU A 146 -2.31 -12.41 37.90
CA LEU A 146 -3.13 -11.26 37.48
C LEU A 146 -3.10 -11.07 35.95
N ALA A 147 -1.93 -11.23 35.33
CA ALA A 147 -1.79 -11.17 33.88
C ALA A 147 -2.56 -12.31 33.17
N LYS A 148 -2.50 -13.54 33.70
CA LYS A 148 -3.28 -14.68 33.18
C LYS A 148 -4.78 -14.46 33.29
N GLU A 149 -5.27 -13.97 34.43
CA GLU A 149 -6.69 -13.66 34.62
C GLU A 149 -7.15 -12.59 33.63
N LYS A 150 -6.42 -11.48 33.52
CA LYS A 150 -6.74 -10.41 32.56
C LYS A 150 -6.72 -10.91 31.10
N ALA A 151 -5.77 -11.79 30.74
CA ALA A 151 -5.72 -12.40 29.42
C ALA A 151 -6.90 -13.34 29.17
N HIS A 152 -7.35 -14.10 30.18
CA HIS A 152 -8.51 -14.98 30.08
C HIS A 152 -9.80 -14.19 29.90
N GLN A 153 -10.02 -13.11 30.67
CA GLN A 153 -11.16 -12.22 30.50
C GLN A 153 -11.19 -11.58 29.10
N SER A 154 -10.06 -11.08 28.60
CA SER A 154 -9.97 -10.55 27.23
C SER A 154 -10.18 -11.60 26.14
N TYR A 155 -9.82 -12.87 26.40
CA TYR A 155 -10.15 -13.99 25.51
C TYR A 155 -11.66 -14.28 25.49
N LEU A 156 -12.32 -14.33 26.66
CA LEU A 156 -13.77 -14.56 26.75
C LEU A 156 -14.57 -13.46 26.07
N GLU A 157 -14.20 -12.20 26.28
CA GLU A 157 -14.79 -11.03 25.61
C GLU A 157 -14.67 -11.16 24.08
N LYS A 158 -13.45 -11.38 23.56
CA LYS A 158 -13.21 -11.55 22.12
C LYS A 158 -13.93 -12.76 21.53
N LYS A 159 -14.03 -13.86 22.28
CA LYS A 159 -14.79 -15.04 21.84
C LYS A 159 -16.27 -14.70 21.70
N ASN A 160 -16.86 -14.01 22.69
CA ASN A 160 -18.25 -13.60 22.65
C ASN A 160 -18.54 -12.63 21.49
N THR A 161 -17.64 -11.65 21.24
CA THR A 161 -17.73 -10.79 20.05
C THR A 161 -17.68 -11.60 18.75
N TYR A 162 -16.73 -12.52 18.62
CA TYR A 162 -16.62 -13.39 17.45
C TYR A 162 -17.87 -14.24 17.22
N ASP A 163 -18.36 -14.94 18.26
CA ASP A 163 -19.55 -15.77 18.18
C ASP A 163 -20.79 -14.94 17.77
N THR A 164 -20.91 -13.71 18.28
CA THR A 164 -21.99 -12.76 17.96
C THR A 164 -21.92 -12.29 16.50
N GLU A 165 -20.74 -11.89 16.01
CA GLU A 165 -20.55 -11.47 14.61
C GLU A 165 -20.77 -12.64 13.63
N VAL A 166 -20.38 -13.87 14.00
CA VAL A 166 -20.70 -15.08 13.22
C VAL A 166 -22.22 -15.30 13.14
N ALA A 167 -22.94 -15.16 14.26
CA ALA A 167 -24.40 -15.29 14.27
C ALA A 167 -25.09 -14.19 13.43
N ASN A 168 -24.67 -12.93 13.58
CA ASN A 168 -25.20 -11.78 12.84
C ASN A 168 -24.94 -11.89 11.32
N SER A 169 -23.76 -12.39 10.93
CA SER A 169 -23.40 -12.57 9.51
C SER A 169 -24.09 -13.75 8.84
N ALA A 170 -24.64 -14.71 9.59
CA ALA A 170 -25.26 -15.91 9.02
C ALA A 170 -26.46 -15.62 8.10
N GLU A 171 -27.28 -14.61 8.43
CA GLU A 171 -28.38 -14.20 7.57
C GLU A 171 -27.88 -13.46 6.31
N PHE A 172 -26.91 -12.57 6.45
CA PHE A 172 -26.28 -11.90 5.32
C PHE A 172 -25.67 -12.89 4.32
N LEU A 173 -24.93 -13.89 4.80
CA LEU A 173 -24.32 -14.93 3.97
C LEU A 173 -25.38 -15.80 3.29
N ARG A 174 -26.46 -16.19 3.99
CA ARG A 174 -27.59 -16.92 3.41
C ARG A 174 -28.27 -16.11 2.30
N ASN A 175 -28.51 -14.83 2.53
CA ASN A 175 -29.12 -13.91 1.56
C ASN A 175 -28.19 -13.63 0.36
N ALA A 176 -26.87 -13.63 0.55
CA ALA A 176 -25.90 -13.53 -0.54
C ALA A 176 -25.88 -14.79 -1.41
N GLN A 177 -25.87 -15.99 -0.78
CA GLN A 177 -25.91 -17.26 -1.49
C GLN A 177 -27.19 -17.40 -2.33
N ALA A 178 -28.36 -17.11 -1.74
CA ALA A 178 -29.64 -17.17 -2.46
C ALA A 178 -29.68 -16.26 -3.72
N LYS A 179 -29.02 -15.09 -3.67
CA LYS A 179 -28.89 -14.19 -4.85
C LYS A 179 -27.95 -14.74 -5.91
N LEU A 180 -26.89 -15.46 -5.53
CA LEU A 180 -26.01 -16.13 -6.48
C LEU A 180 -26.72 -17.31 -7.15
N ASP A 181 -27.51 -18.07 -6.39
CA ASP A 181 -28.28 -19.20 -6.90
C ASP A 181 -29.38 -18.74 -7.88
N ASP A 182 -30.12 -17.66 -7.57
CA ASP A 182 -31.05 -17.01 -8.51
C ASP A 182 -30.37 -16.58 -9.82
N LEU A 183 -29.22 -15.88 -9.71
CA LEU A 183 -28.46 -15.43 -10.87
C LEU A 183 -27.96 -16.60 -11.73
N ASN A 184 -27.48 -17.68 -11.10
CA ASN A 184 -27.02 -18.88 -11.79
C ASN A 184 -28.17 -19.62 -12.49
N ASN A 185 -29.33 -19.74 -11.83
CA ASN A 185 -30.54 -20.31 -12.43
C ASN A 185 -30.99 -19.51 -13.66
N ARG A 186 -31.03 -18.18 -13.57
CA ARG A 186 -31.33 -17.27 -14.69
C ARG A 186 -30.37 -17.44 -15.86
N LEU A 187 -29.07 -17.45 -15.59
CA LEU A 187 -28.05 -17.64 -16.63
C LEU A 187 -28.16 -19.03 -17.28
N GLY A 188 -28.42 -20.07 -16.48
CA GLY A 188 -28.67 -21.43 -16.96
C GLY A 188 -29.92 -21.54 -17.83
N ALA A 189 -31.02 -20.89 -17.46
CA ALA A 189 -32.26 -20.84 -18.23
C ALA A 189 -32.07 -20.14 -19.58
N VAL A 190 -31.34 -19.02 -19.61
CA VAL A 190 -30.99 -18.29 -20.85
C VAL A 190 -30.06 -19.10 -21.74
N ASN A 191 -29.13 -19.88 -21.19
CA ASN A 191 -28.29 -20.76 -22.00
C ASN A 191 -29.05 -21.98 -22.58
N ARG A 192 -30.21 -22.32 -22.01
CA ARG A 192 -31.06 -23.45 -22.45
C ARG A 192 -32.14 -23.06 -23.47
N ILE A 193 -32.48 -21.77 -23.60
CA ILE A 193 -33.54 -21.31 -24.51
C ILE A 193 -33.08 -21.15 -25.97
N GLY A 194 -32.81 -22.29 -26.62
CA GLY A 194 -32.49 -22.37 -28.05
C GLY A 194 -33.72 -22.53 -28.95
N ASN A 195 -33.57 -22.17 -30.23
CA ASN A 195 -34.54 -22.42 -31.32
C ASN A 195 -35.97 -21.92 -31.07
N VAL A 196 -36.12 -20.73 -30.51
CA VAL A 196 -37.43 -20.09 -30.29
C VAL A 196 -37.97 -19.42 -31.56
N ASP A 197 -39.24 -19.67 -31.87
CA ASP A 197 -40.00 -18.79 -32.76
C ASP A 197 -40.42 -17.50 -32.04
N ILE A 198 -39.69 -16.41 -32.30
CA ILE A 198 -40.05 -15.06 -31.85
C ILE A 198 -40.99 -14.31 -32.83
N THR A 199 -41.31 -14.91 -33.97
CA THR A 199 -42.04 -14.23 -35.07
C THR A 199 -43.54 -14.38 -34.97
N SER A 200 -44.04 -15.49 -34.37
CA SER A 200 -45.45 -15.64 -34.01
C SER A 200 -45.74 -15.22 -32.56
N ALA A 201 -46.93 -14.68 -32.33
CA ALA A 201 -47.39 -14.32 -30.98
C ALA A 201 -47.53 -15.55 -30.06
N SER A 202 -47.87 -16.71 -30.64
CA SER A 202 -47.93 -18.00 -29.96
C SER A 202 -46.54 -18.49 -29.55
N GLY A 203 -45.57 -18.55 -30.49
CA GLY A 203 -44.21 -19.02 -30.23
C GLY A 203 -43.49 -18.16 -29.21
N LEU A 204 -43.64 -16.83 -29.30
CA LEU A 204 -43.10 -15.90 -28.30
C LEU A 204 -43.73 -16.11 -26.91
N THR A 205 -45.02 -16.44 -26.83
CA THR A 205 -45.69 -16.73 -25.56
C THR A 205 -45.25 -18.05 -24.96
N GLU A 206 -45.13 -19.10 -25.77
CA GLU A 206 -44.62 -20.41 -25.36
C GLU A 206 -43.18 -20.30 -24.85
N ALA A 207 -42.32 -19.58 -25.58
CA ALA A 207 -40.94 -19.35 -25.18
C ALA A 207 -40.80 -18.51 -23.92
N ALA A 208 -41.61 -17.46 -23.76
CA ALA A 208 -41.65 -16.67 -22.52
C ALA A 208 -42.12 -17.52 -21.34
N THR A 209 -43.09 -18.42 -21.56
CA THR A 209 -43.62 -19.33 -20.52
C THR A 209 -42.55 -20.36 -20.11
N ASN A 210 -41.86 -20.93 -21.09
CA ASN A 210 -40.74 -21.85 -20.85
C ASN A 210 -39.56 -21.17 -20.16
N LEU A 211 -39.22 -19.92 -20.54
CA LEU A 211 -38.18 -19.14 -19.87
C LEU A 211 -38.56 -18.82 -18.43
N LYS A 212 -39.78 -18.34 -18.19
CA LYS A 212 -40.33 -18.08 -16.84
C LYS A 212 -40.24 -19.34 -15.98
N ARG A 213 -40.77 -20.46 -16.48
CA ARG A 213 -40.74 -21.75 -15.79
C ARG A 213 -39.31 -22.16 -15.42
N MET A 214 -38.35 -22.12 -16.35
CA MET A 214 -36.95 -22.49 -16.07
C MET A 214 -36.21 -21.50 -15.17
N THR A 215 -36.62 -20.23 -15.16
CA THR A 215 -35.99 -19.16 -14.39
C THR A 215 -36.44 -19.15 -12.93
N GLU A 216 -37.72 -19.43 -12.70
CA GLU A 216 -38.36 -19.34 -11.38
C GLU A 216 -38.51 -20.71 -10.70
N GLU A 217 -38.08 -21.79 -11.35
CA GLU A 217 -38.05 -23.15 -10.78
C GLU A 217 -37.21 -23.17 -9.48
N GLY A 218 -37.89 -23.37 -8.35
CA GLY A 218 -37.27 -23.35 -7.02
C GLY A 218 -36.99 -21.96 -6.43
N SER A 219 -37.48 -20.88 -7.06
CA SER A 219 -37.32 -19.49 -6.60
C SER A 219 -38.63 -18.92 -6.06
N THR A 220 -38.55 -17.83 -5.28
CA THR A 220 -39.70 -16.98 -4.92
C THR A 220 -39.90 -15.82 -5.92
N LEU A 221 -39.14 -15.81 -7.00
CA LEU A 221 -39.23 -14.84 -8.08
C LEU A 221 -40.52 -15.05 -8.88
N ASP A 222 -41.32 -14.00 -9.05
CA ASP A 222 -42.50 -13.99 -9.92
C ASP A 222 -42.48 -12.73 -10.79
N LEU A 223 -41.92 -12.85 -12.00
CA LEU A 223 -41.85 -11.75 -12.96
C LEU A 223 -42.95 -11.87 -14.04
N PRO A 224 -43.53 -10.74 -14.49
CA PRO A 224 -44.64 -10.75 -15.42
C PRO A 224 -44.25 -11.33 -16.78
N LEU A 225 -45.08 -12.25 -17.29
CA LEU A 225 -44.83 -12.94 -18.57
C LEU A 225 -44.65 -11.96 -19.73
N ASP A 226 -45.52 -10.96 -19.84
CA ASP A 226 -45.52 -10.02 -20.95
C ASP A 226 -44.46 -8.92 -20.83
N SER A 227 -44.48 -8.13 -19.74
CA SER A 227 -43.61 -6.96 -19.60
C SER A 227 -42.17 -7.29 -19.20
N PHE A 228 -41.86 -8.52 -18.80
CA PHE A 228 -40.49 -8.98 -18.56
C PHE A 228 -40.06 -10.04 -19.57
N TYR A 229 -40.63 -11.25 -19.55
CA TYR A 229 -40.09 -12.38 -20.32
C TYR A 229 -40.22 -12.23 -21.84
N LYS A 230 -41.36 -11.76 -22.36
CA LYS A 230 -41.51 -11.51 -23.80
C LYS A 230 -40.58 -10.40 -24.30
N GLU A 231 -40.49 -9.28 -23.57
CA GLU A 231 -39.59 -8.18 -23.96
C GLU A 231 -38.11 -8.56 -23.85
N TYR A 232 -37.73 -9.37 -22.86
CA TYR A 232 -36.38 -9.93 -22.76
C TYR A 232 -36.04 -10.79 -23.98
N ILE A 233 -36.90 -11.75 -24.34
CA ILE A 233 -36.70 -12.64 -25.49
C ILE A 233 -36.61 -11.85 -26.80
N LYS A 234 -37.54 -10.91 -27.04
CA LYS A 234 -37.48 -9.99 -28.21
C LYS A 234 -36.14 -9.26 -28.28
N SER A 235 -35.72 -8.66 -27.16
CA SER A 235 -34.51 -7.84 -27.09
C SER A 235 -33.25 -8.67 -27.34
N TYR A 236 -33.16 -9.86 -26.74
CA TYR A 236 -32.05 -10.80 -26.92
C TYR A 236 -31.91 -11.26 -28.38
N TYR A 237 -32.99 -11.77 -28.98
CA TYR A 237 -32.95 -12.25 -30.36
C TYR A 237 -32.77 -11.12 -31.37
N LYS A 238 -33.34 -9.92 -31.12
CA LYS A 238 -33.06 -8.72 -31.93
C LYS A 238 -31.59 -8.33 -31.88
N ALA A 239 -30.99 -8.23 -30.68
CA ALA A 239 -29.59 -7.88 -30.53
C ALA A 239 -28.65 -8.90 -31.20
N SER A 240 -28.97 -10.19 -31.11
CA SER A 240 -28.24 -11.27 -31.79
C SER A 240 -28.33 -11.15 -33.33
N GLY A 241 -29.53 -10.87 -33.86
CA GLY A 241 -29.76 -10.62 -35.29
C GLY A 241 -29.02 -9.37 -35.80
N ASP A 242 -29.12 -8.25 -35.08
CA ASP A 242 -28.43 -6.99 -35.39
C ASP A 242 -26.91 -7.17 -35.37
N LEU A 243 -26.37 -7.90 -34.38
CA LEU A 243 -24.95 -8.23 -34.28
C LEU A 243 -24.49 -9.04 -35.50
N ARG A 244 -25.20 -10.12 -35.85
CA ARG A 244 -24.88 -10.94 -37.03
C ARG A 244 -24.95 -10.13 -38.32
N ALA A 245 -25.96 -9.26 -38.47
CA ALA A 245 -26.08 -8.38 -39.63
C ALA A 245 -24.92 -7.38 -39.71
N ASN A 246 -24.45 -6.86 -38.56
CA ASN A 246 -23.31 -5.95 -38.49
C ASN A 246 -21.97 -6.65 -38.73
N GLN A 247 -21.78 -7.88 -38.24
CA GLN A 247 -20.61 -8.72 -38.59
C GLN A 247 -20.58 -9.03 -40.09
N ALA A 248 -21.73 -9.36 -40.69
CA ALA A 248 -21.84 -9.58 -42.14
C ALA A 248 -21.57 -8.30 -42.95
N ARG A 249 -21.95 -7.12 -42.44
CA ARG A 249 -21.55 -5.82 -43.01
C ARG A 249 -20.06 -5.55 -42.83
N GLN A 250 -19.48 -5.89 -41.67
CA GLN A 250 -18.08 -5.65 -41.36
C GLN A 250 -17.14 -6.48 -42.25
N ALA A 251 -17.43 -7.77 -42.45
CA ALA A 251 -16.69 -8.59 -43.41
C ALA A 251 -16.70 -7.94 -44.81
N LYS A 252 -17.87 -7.42 -45.23
CA LYS A 252 -18.08 -6.70 -46.49
C LYS A 252 -17.62 -5.24 -46.47
N SER A 253 -16.89 -4.81 -45.43
CA SER A 253 -16.42 -3.42 -45.28
C SER A 253 -14.93 -3.23 -45.50
N ASP A 254 -14.17 -4.31 -45.72
CA ASP A 254 -12.80 -4.22 -46.18
C ASP A 254 -12.74 -3.43 -47.51
N PRO A 255 -11.99 -2.32 -47.61
CA PRO A 255 -11.78 -1.61 -48.86
C PRO A 255 -11.39 -2.52 -50.02
N ILE A 256 -10.59 -3.56 -49.75
CA ILE A 256 -10.08 -4.51 -50.75
C ILE A 256 -11.22 -5.31 -51.41
N GLY A 257 -12.32 -5.55 -50.70
CA GLY A 257 -13.48 -6.29 -51.20
C GLY A 257 -14.19 -5.66 -52.40
N PHE A 258 -13.98 -4.36 -52.68
CA PHE A 258 -14.58 -3.65 -53.82
C PHE A 258 -13.62 -3.39 -54.97
N PHE A 259 -12.37 -3.87 -54.88
CA PHE A 259 -11.34 -3.59 -55.88
C PHE A 259 -11.32 -4.60 -57.04
N ASN A 260 -11.72 -5.85 -56.80
CA ASN A 260 -11.58 -6.94 -57.76
C ASN A 260 -12.89 -7.24 -58.50
N LYS A 261 -13.00 -6.86 -59.78
CA LYS A 261 -14.05 -7.42 -60.64
C LYS A 261 -13.80 -8.93 -60.81
N ASN A 262 -14.82 -9.76 -60.59
CA ASN A 262 -14.77 -11.21 -60.79
C ASN A 262 -13.67 -11.97 -60.00
N ASN A 263 -13.24 -11.49 -58.83
CA ASN A 263 -12.09 -12.02 -58.06
C ASN A 263 -10.73 -11.99 -58.81
N GLU A 264 -10.61 -11.27 -59.92
CA GLU A 264 -9.33 -11.10 -60.62
C GLU A 264 -8.50 -9.98 -59.97
N PRO A 265 -7.34 -10.28 -59.36
CA PRO A 265 -6.55 -9.27 -58.68
C PRO A 265 -5.86 -8.35 -59.69
N ILE A 266 -5.91 -7.04 -59.43
CA ILE A 266 -5.26 -6.03 -60.30
C ILE A 266 -3.73 -6.09 -60.16
N TRP A 267 -3.22 -6.51 -59.00
CA TRP A 267 -1.79 -6.61 -58.68
C TRP A 267 -1.43 -8.03 -58.21
N ASN A 268 -0.19 -8.48 -58.40
CA ASN A 268 0.31 -9.80 -57.96
C ASN A 268 0.49 -9.95 -56.42
N ASN A 269 -0.31 -9.26 -55.61
CA ASN A 269 -0.28 -9.34 -54.15
C ASN A 269 -1.22 -10.46 -53.67
N ALA A 270 -0.64 -11.63 -53.38
CA ALA A 270 -1.36 -12.86 -53.00
C ALA A 270 -2.24 -12.74 -51.74
N HIS A 271 -2.10 -11.65 -50.95
CA HIS A 271 -2.90 -11.37 -49.76
C HIS A 271 -4.24 -10.66 -50.06
N LEU A 272 -4.51 -10.26 -51.31
CA LEU A 272 -5.75 -9.58 -51.72
C LEU A 272 -6.87 -10.55 -52.14
N ASN A 273 -6.65 -11.85 -52.00
CA ASN A 273 -7.54 -12.92 -52.49
C ASN A 273 -8.47 -13.47 -51.39
N ASP A 274 -9.08 -12.60 -50.57
CA ASP A 274 -10.13 -13.06 -49.65
C ASP A 274 -11.44 -13.32 -50.40
N THR A 275 -11.49 -14.50 -51.01
CA THR A 275 -12.65 -15.01 -51.75
C THR A 275 -13.85 -15.33 -50.84
N SER A 276 -13.71 -15.26 -49.51
CA SER A 276 -14.77 -15.60 -48.56
C SER A 276 -15.96 -14.64 -48.60
N LEU A 277 -15.79 -13.44 -49.17
CA LEU A 277 -16.82 -12.39 -49.17
C LEU A 277 -17.99 -12.66 -50.13
N ASN A 278 -17.82 -13.51 -51.15
CA ASN A 278 -18.86 -13.92 -52.11
C ASN A 278 -19.73 -12.76 -52.63
N MET A 279 -19.11 -11.60 -52.91
CA MET A 279 -19.81 -10.43 -53.45
C MET A 279 -19.56 -10.29 -54.95
N THR A 280 -20.63 -10.37 -55.74
CA THR A 280 -20.62 -9.90 -57.13
C THR A 280 -20.56 -8.37 -57.13
N VAL A 281 -19.35 -7.81 -57.15
CA VAL A 281 -19.18 -6.35 -57.16
C VAL A 281 -19.67 -5.76 -58.49
N ILE A 282 -20.54 -4.76 -58.39
CA ILE A 282 -21.02 -3.97 -59.53
C ILE A 282 -20.26 -2.65 -59.53
N ASN A 283 -19.67 -2.31 -60.67
CA ASN A 283 -18.94 -1.06 -60.90
C ASN A 283 -17.81 -0.81 -59.88
N PRO A 284 -16.82 -1.73 -59.76
CA PRO A 284 -15.73 -1.64 -58.79
C PRO A 284 -14.83 -0.42 -59.04
N TYR A 285 -14.27 0.16 -57.97
CA TYR A 285 -13.45 1.37 -58.06
C TYR A 285 -12.30 1.39 -57.03
N ILE A 286 -11.25 2.17 -57.33
CA ILE A 286 -10.08 2.38 -56.46
C ILE A 286 -9.66 3.87 -56.48
N PHE A 287 -9.39 4.42 -55.30
CA PHE A 287 -8.79 5.75 -55.13
C PHE A 287 -7.32 5.63 -54.70
N ASN A 288 -6.38 5.48 -55.66
CA ASN A 288 -4.94 5.43 -55.37
C ASN A 288 -4.32 6.84 -55.21
N SER A 289 -4.96 7.86 -55.80
CA SER A 289 -4.51 9.25 -55.71
C SER A 289 -5.71 10.19 -55.67
N THR A 290 -5.63 11.20 -54.79
CA THR A 290 -6.59 12.31 -54.70
C THR A 290 -6.05 13.61 -55.32
N ASP A 291 -4.91 13.54 -56.02
CA ASP A 291 -4.33 14.70 -56.71
C ASP A 291 -5.26 15.22 -57.83
N ILE A 292 -5.30 16.54 -58.02
CA ILE A 292 -6.05 17.21 -59.08
C ILE A 292 -5.61 16.72 -60.47
N ASN A 293 -4.35 16.28 -60.61
CA ASN A 293 -3.81 15.74 -61.87
C ASN A 293 -4.12 14.24 -62.11
N SER A 294 -4.76 13.55 -61.16
CA SER A 294 -4.99 12.09 -61.25
C SER A 294 -5.89 11.72 -62.43
N GLY A 295 -5.44 10.86 -63.34
CA GLY A 295 -6.27 10.32 -64.41
C GLY A 295 -7.39 9.40 -63.90
N LEU A 296 -8.31 9.08 -64.82
CA LEU A 296 -9.40 8.13 -64.63
C LEU A 296 -9.30 7.06 -65.72
N LEU A 297 -9.14 5.80 -65.30
CA LEU A 297 -8.80 4.70 -66.20
C LEU A 297 -9.48 3.39 -65.80
N ASN A 298 -9.71 2.50 -66.78
CA ASN A 298 -10.20 1.15 -66.51
C ASN A 298 -9.03 0.16 -66.53
N VAL A 299 -8.86 -0.62 -65.47
CA VAL A 299 -7.90 -1.75 -65.44
C VAL A 299 -8.62 -2.99 -64.97
N LYS A 300 -8.60 -4.04 -65.80
CA LYS A 300 -9.29 -5.33 -65.57
C LYS A 300 -10.78 -5.20 -65.20
N GLY A 301 -11.45 -4.14 -65.65
CA GLY A 301 -12.86 -3.89 -65.32
C GLY A 301 -13.08 -3.11 -64.03
N THR A 302 -12.05 -2.57 -63.40
CA THR A 302 -12.14 -1.69 -62.22
C THR A 302 -11.77 -0.26 -62.60
N LEU A 303 -12.56 0.71 -62.13
CA LEU A 303 -12.31 2.13 -62.30
C LEU A 303 -11.20 2.59 -61.34
N ILE A 304 -10.11 3.16 -61.83
CA ILE A 304 -8.98 3.58 -61.01
C ILE A 304 -8.75 5.09 -61.14
N TYR A 305 -8.60 5.74 -60.00
CA TYR A 305 -7.99 7.07 -59.86
C TYR A 305 -6.53 6.89 -59.48
N MET A 306 -5.63 7.41 -60.29
CA MET A 306 -4.18 7.34 -60.09
C MET A 306 -3.53 8.57 -60.69
N SER A 307 -2.32 8.94 -60.26
CA SER A 307 -1.49 9.97 -60.89
C SER A 307 -0.08 9.42 -60.99
N HIS A 308 0.68 9.80 -62.02
CA HIS A 308 2.09 9.44 -62.13
C HIS A 308 2.87 10.48 -62.95
N PRO A 309 4.00 11.02 -62.44
CA PRO A 309 4.66 12.19 -63.04
C PRO A 309 5.08 12.01 -64.51
N ASN A 310 5.38 10.77 -64.92
CA ASN A 310 5.92 10.46 -66.24
C ASN A 310 5.01 9.56 -67.11
N ILE A 311 3.77 9.25 -66.69
CA ILE A 311 2.88 8.35 -67.45
C ILE A 311 1.58 9.09 -67.77
N GLN A 312 1.49 9.64 -68.99
CA GLN A 312 0.37 10.48 -69.45
C GLN A 312 -1.00 9.80 -69.31
N VAL A 313 -1.10 8.50 -69.61
CA VAL A 313 -2.36 7.74 -69.47
C VAL A 313 -2.85 7.64 -68.02
N MET A 314 -1.97 7.87 -67.04
CA MET A 314 -2.31 7.97 -65.61
C MET A 314 -2.67 9.40 -65.18
N ASN A 315 -2.59 10.40 -66.06
CA ASN A 315 -2.93 11.81 -65.79
C ASN A 315 -3.97 12.34 -66.79
N GLN A 316 -4.84 11.47 -67.32
CA GLN A 316 -5.90 11.84 -68.25
C GLN A 316 -7.20 11.14 -67.87
N PHE A 317 -8.34 11.70 -68.27
CA PHE A 317 -9.57 10.92 -68.31
C PHE A 317 -9.57 10.08 -69.58
N ASN A 318 -9.58 8.77 -69.41
CA ASN A 318 -9.63 7.82 -70.51
C ASN A 318 -11.09 7.51 -70.88
N LYS A 319 -11.42 7.49 -72.17
CA LYS A 319 -12.79 7.30 -72.68
C LYS A 319 -13.39 5.95 -72.26
N ASP A 320 -12.56 4.94 -72.12
CA ASP A 320 -12.94 3.56 -71.78
C ASP A 320 -13.00 3.35 -70.25
N ALA A 321 -12.76 4.39 -69.43
CA ALA A 321 -12.71 4.31 -67.97
C ALA A 321 -13.93 3.59 -67.35
N PHE A 322 -15.12 3.80 -67.92
CA PHE A 322 -16.37 3.25 -67.42
C PHE A 322 -16.84 1.98 -68.12
N ASP A 323 -16.07 1.39 -69.05
CA ASP A 323 -16.51 0.23 -69.87
C ASP A 323 -16.81 -1.05 -69.09
N SER A 324 -16.46 -1.07 -67.82
CA SER A 324 -16.92 -2.09 -66.89
C SER A 324 -18.43 -2.08 -66.62
N TYR A 325 -19.16 -1.02 -67.02
CA TYR A 325 -20.60 -0.84 -66.88
C TYR A 325 -21.30 -0.63 -68.24
N ASN A 326 -22.31 -1.45 -68.54
CA ASN A 326 -23.06 -1.40 -69.80
C ASN A 326 -24.30 -0.49 -69.76
N GLY A 327 -24.71 0.00 -68.58
CA GLY A 327 -25.90 0.84 -68.42
C GLY A 327 -25.64 2.34 -68.55
N LEU A 328 -24.59 2.73 -69.28
CA LEU A 328 -24.24 4.13 -69.56
C LEU A 328 -25.07 4.64 -70.72
N THR A 329 -25.69 5.81 -70.58
CA THR A 329 -26.56 6.38 -71.62
C THR A 329 -25.83 7.31 -72.58
N ASN A 330 -24.70 7.90 -72.15
CA ASN A 330 -23.91 8.86 -72.92
C ASN A 330 -22.41 8.72 -72.57
N LYS A 331 -21.78 7.69 -73.13
CA LYS A 331 -20.36 7.40 -72.89
C LYS A 331 -19.45 8.48 -73.48
N PRO A 332 -18.32 8.82 -72.84
CA PRO A 332 -17.26 9.59 -73.49
C PRO A 332 -16.79 8.91 -74.78
N SER A 333 -16.49 9.71 -75.80
CA SER A 333 -15.96 9.27 -77.08
C SER A 333 -14.48 9.61 -77.26
N LYS A 334 -13.91 10.51 -76.44
CA LYS A 334 -12.49 10.88 -76.50
C LYS A 334 -11.88 11.01 -75.11
N ASP A 335 -10.56 10.85 -75.05
CA ASP A 335 -9.78 11.13 -73.85
C ASP A 335 -9.72 12.64 -73.59
N ILE A 336 -9.76 13.05 -72.32
CA ILE A 336 -9.40 14.42 -71.90
C ILE A 336 -8.00 14.33 -71.28
N VAL A 337 -7.01 14.83 -72.00
CA VAL A 337 -5.60 14.81 -71.61
C VAL A 337 -5.29 16.06 -70.80
N PHE A 338 -4.66 15.92 -69.64
CA PHE A 338 -4.24 17.08 -68.83
C PHE A 338 -3.38 18.07 -69.63
N LYS A 339 -3.66 19.37 -69.48
CA LYS A 339 -2.91 20.48 -70.12
C LYS A 339 -2.18 21.32 -69.07
N HIS A 340 -0.86 21.38 -69.14
CA HIS A 340 -0.05 22.28 -68.33
C HIS A 340 -0.20 23.73 -68.80
N ILE A 341 -0.95 24.56 -68.06
CA ILE A 341 -1.25 25.97 -68.36
C ILE A 341 -0.06 26.92 -68.60
N ASN A 342 1.16 26.46 -68.32
CA ASN A 342 2.43 27.20 -68.45
C ASN A 342 3.30 26.76 -69.63
N THR A 343 3.05 25.58 -70.22
CA THR A 343 3.90 24.98 -71.28
C THR A 343 3.11 24.53 -72.50
N ASP A 344 1.82 24.28 -72.35
CA ASP A 344 1.00 23.64 -73.37
C ASP A 344 0.10 24.67 -74.07
N LEU A 345 -0.28 24.35 -75.29
CA LEU A 345 -1.19 25.14 -76.12
C LEU A 345 -2.37 24.26 -76.56
N SER A 346 -3.51 24.89 -76.85
CA SER A 346 -4.71 24.20 -77.35
C SER A 346 -5.31 24.94 -78.54
N THR A 347 -5.89 24.18 -79.47
CA THR A 347 -6.71 24.66 -80.57
C THR A 347 -8.16 24.91 -80.11
N LYS A 348 -8.95 25.60 -80.93
CA LYS A 348 -10.39 25.80 -80.64
C LYS A 348 -11.14 24.47 -80.64
N ASP A 349 -10.84 23.59 -81.60
CA ASP A 349 -11.46 22.28 -81.74
C ASP A 349 -11.15 21.35 -80.54
N GLU A 350 -9.92 21.40 -80.01
CA GLU A 350 -9.56 20.72 -78.76
C GLU A 350 -10.40 21.24 -77.57
N TRP A 351 -10.49 22.56 -77.40
CA TRP A 351 -11.24 23.16 -76.30
C TRP A 351 -12.74 22.87 -76.38
N ASP A 352 -13.36 23.02 -77.56
CA ASP A 352 -14.77 22.69 -77.79
C ASP A 352 -15.05 21.19 -77.57
N SER A 353 -14.13 20.33 -78.03
CA SER A 353 -14.26 18.89 -77.80
C SER A 353 -14.17 18.54 -76.31
N VAL A 354 -13.35 19.23 -75.52
CA VAL A 354 -13.26 18.99 -74.08
C VAL A 354 -14.51 19.49 -73.34
N ILE A 355 -15.11 20.61 -73.78
CA ILE A 355 -16.42 21.04 -73.28
C ILE A 355 -17.48 19.95 -73.52
N GLU A 356 -17.58 19.40 -74.74
CA GLU A 356 -18.56 18.35 -75.05
C GLU A 356 -18.32 17.06 -74.24
N GLU A 357 -17.07 16.57 -74.21
CA GLU A 357 -16.72 15.34 -73.50
C GLU A 357 -16.86 15.49 -71.97
N SER A 358 -16.60 16.68 -71.41
CA SER A 358 -16.73 16.94 -69.97
C SER A 358 -18.11 16.56 -69.42
N ALA A 359 -19.18 16.87 -70.16
CA ALA A 359 -20.54 16.51 -69.80
C ALA A 359 -20.75 14.99 -69.81
N LYS A 360 -20.18 14.28 -70.80
CA LYS A 360 -20.24 12.81 -70.91
C LYS A 360 -19.51 12.13 -69.75
N TYR A 361 -18.35 12.66 -69.33
CA TYR A 361 -17.62 12.17 -68.15
C TYR A 361 -18.41 12.39 -66.86
N LYS A 362 -18.93 13.61 -66.60
CA LYS A 362 -19.75 13.90 -65.41
C LYS A 362 -20.98 13.00 -65.34
N GLN A 363 -21.67 12.81 -66.46
CA GLN A 363 -22.84 11.96 -66.57
C GLN A 363 -22.49 10.48 -66.32
N SER A 364 -21.52 9.95 -67.06
CA SER A 364 -21.11 8.54 -66.96
C SER A 364 -20.59 8.20 -65.56
N PHE A 365 -19.88 9.14 -64.91
CA PHE A 365 -19.44 8.99 -63.53
C PHE A 365 -20.61 8.82 -62.55
N ARG A 366 -21.65 9.65 -62.70
CA ARG A 366 -22.87 9.59 -61.88
C ARG A 366 -23.65 8.30 -62.12
N GLU A 367 -23.81 7.89 -63.38
CA GLU A 367 -24.45 6.62 -63.75
C GLU A 367 -23.69 5.40 -63.18
N TYR A 368 -22.36 5.40 -63.27
CA TYR A 368 -21.47 4.36 -62.75
C TYR A 368 -21.64 4.16 -61.23
N PHE A 369 -21.51 5.24 -60.45
CA PHE A 369 -21.60 5.17 -59.00
C PHE A 369 -23.02 5.06 -58.46
N ASN A 370 -24.05 5.49 -59.20
CA ASN A 370 -25.43 5.21 -58.83
C ASN A 370 -25.76 3.71 -58.91
N ALA A 371 -25.25 3.00 -59.92
CA ALA A 371 -25.39 1.55 -60.07
C ALA A 371 -24.41 0.71 -59.22
N ASN A 372 -23.39 1.32 -58.60
CA ASN A 372 -22.45 0.62 -57.72
C ASN A 372 -23.14 0.08 -56.45
N ASN A 373 -22.77 -1.14 -56.05
CA ASN A 373 -23.38 -1.89 -54.94
C ASN A 373 -22.58 -1.93 -53.63
N ASN A 374 -21.63 -1.00 -53.42
CA ASN A 374 -20.93 -0.85 -52.14
C ASN A 374 -21.89 -0.32 -51.05
N PRO A 375 -22.17 -1.08 -49.97
CA PRO A 375 -23.08 -0.66 -48.91
C PRO A 375 -22.54 0.51 -48.05
N LEU A 376 -21.26 0.84 -48.17
CA LEU A 376 -20.63 1.99 -47.51
C LEU A 376 -20.82 3.29 -48.30
N LEU A 377 -21.12 3.23 -49.60
CA LEU A 377 -21.40 4.44 -50.41
C LEU A 377 -22.82 4.93 -50.19
N THR A 378 -23.02 5.61 -49.07
CA THR A 378 -24.25 6.34 -48.76
C THR A 378 -24.51 7.46 -49.79
N THR A 379 -25.76 7.92 -49.90
CA THR A 379 -26.14 9.01 -50.81
C THR A 379 -25.34 10.30 -50.57
N ASP A 380 -25.02 10.62 -49.31
CA ASP A 380 -24.18 11.76 -48.94
C ASP A 380 -22.74 11.61 -49.47
N LEU A 381 -22.14 10.41 -49.33
CA LEU A 381 -20.80 10.13 -49.86
C LEU A 381 -20.77 10.14 -51.39
N LYS A 382 -21.80 9.60 -52.06
CA LYS A 382 -21.95 9.70 -53.53
C LYS A 382 -22.02 11.16 -53.98
N ASN A 383 -22.82 12.00 -53.31
CA ASN A 383 -22.93 13.43 -53.64
C ASN A 383 -21.61 14.20 -53.47
N LYS A 384 -20.86 13.93 -52.39
CA LYS A 384 -19.52 14.52 -52.18
C LYS A 384 -18.54 14.08 -53.26
N LEU A 385 -18.53 12.79 -53.59
CA LEU A 385 -17.69 12.24 -54.65
C LEU A 385 -18.02 12.85 -56.03
N PHE A 386 -19.31 13.06 -56.33
CA PHE A 386 -19.73 13.76 -57.56
C PHE A 386 -19.23 15.20 -57.61
N LEU A 387 -19.28 15.94 -56.49
CA LEU A 387 -18.78 17.31 -56.42
C LEU A 387 -17.27 17.39 -56.68
N GLU A 388 -16.47 16.47 -56.10
CA GLU A 388 -15.02 16.44 -56.36
C GLU A 388 -14.69 16.04 -57.80
N MET A 389 -15.45 15.12 -58.41
CA MET A 389 -15.26 14.80 -59.82
C MET A 389 -15.65 15.96 -60.75
N ASP A 390 -16.75 16.67 -60.45
CA ASP A 390 -17.19 17.81 -61.24
C ASP A 390 -16.12 18.92 -61.23
N LYS A 391 -15.63 19.32 -60.04
CA LYS A 391 -14.53 20.31 -59.87
C LYS A 391 -13.30 19.94 -60.69
N LYS A 392 -12.92 18.67 -60.67
CA LYS A 392 -11.75 18.14 -61.36
C LYS A 392 -11.93 18.20 -62.89
N ILE A 393 -13.10 17.85 -63.38
CA ILE A 393 -13.43 17.97 -64.81
C ILE A 393 -13.46 19.45 -65.24
N ASP A 394 -14.02 20.33 -64.42
CA ASP A 394 -14.06 21.77 -64.70
C ASP A 394 -12.66 22.40 -64.69
N TYR A 395 -11.74 21.89 -63.86
CA TYR A 395 -10.33 22.26 -63.89
C TYR A 395 -9.67 21.92 -65.24
N GLU A 396 -9.89 20.71 -65.77
CA GLU A 396 -9.37 20.33 -67.11
C GLU A 396 -9.95 21.22 -68.21
N VAL A 397 -11.27 21.44 -68.22
CA VAL A 397 -11.93 22.35 -69.18
C VAL A 397 -11.31 23.76 -69.12
N LYS A 398 -11.03 24.26 -67.92
CA LYS A 398 -10.39 25.57 -67.71
C LYS A 398 -8.94 25.59 -68.18
N ALA A 399 -8.19 24.50 -68.03
CA ALA A 399 -6.84 24.37 -68.55
C ALA A 399 -6.81 24.43 -70.10
N TYR A 400 -7.78 23.80 -70.78
CA TYR A 400 -7.94 23.93 -72.23
C TYR A 400 -8.32 25.37 -72.65
N GLU A 401 -9.21 26.05 -71.92
CA GLU A 401 -9.52 27.47 -72.19
C GLU A 401 -8.27 28.36 -72.06
N ILE A 402 -7.53 28.22 -70.96
CA ILE A 402 -6.33 29.00 -70.65
C ILE A 402 -5.24 28.78 -71.71
N THR A 403 -5.00 27.53 -72.12
CA THR A 403 -4.00 27.17 -73.14
C THR A 403 -4.45 27.53 -74.56
N TYR A 404 -5.76 27.60 -74.82
CA TYR A 404 -6.31 28.15 -76.06
C TYR A 404 -6.09 29.66 -76.17
N TYR A 405 -6.43 30.44 -75.14
CA TYR A 405 -6.18 31.89 -75.17
C TYR A 405 -4.69 32.23 -75.18
N GLN A 406 -3.85 31.44 -74.51
CA GLN A 406 -2.39 31.54 -74.64
C GLN A 406 -1.95 31.36 -76.09
N LYS A 407 -2.47 30.33 -76.79
CA LYS A 407 -2.18 30.12 -78.21
C LYS A 407 -2.64 31.28 -79.08
N GLN A 408 -3.85 31.81 -78.85
CA GLN A 408 -4.36 32.96 -79.59
C GLN A 408 -3.49 34.21 -79.39
N TYR A 409 -2.96 34.43 -78.19
CA TYR A 409 -1.97 35.49 -77.95
C TYR A 409 -0.69 35.24 -78.74
N GLU A 410 -0.10 34.04 -78.69
CA GLU A 410 1.16 33.74 -79.38
C GLU A 410 1.03 33.80 -80.91
N ASP A 411 -0.09 33.33 -81.47
CA ASP A 411 -0.37 33.41 -82.91
C ASP A 411 -0.56 34.87 -83.39
N THR A 412 -1.23 35.73 -82.61
CA THR A 412 -1.72 37.05 -83.07
C THR A 412 -1.03 38.26 -82.44
N HIS A 413 -0.27 38.06 -81.36
CA HIS A 413 0.33 39.07 -80.50
C HIS A 413 -0.66 40.10 -79.91
N ASN A 414 -1.97 39.81 -79.94
CA ASN A 414 -3.01 40.68 -79.41
C ASN A 414 -3.24 40.41 -77.90
N THR A 415 -2.89 41.39 -77.06
CA THR A 415 -2.96 41.29 -75.59
C THR A 415 -4.37 41.04 -75.04
N VAL A 416 -5.44 41.34 -75.79
CA VAL A 416 -6.84 41.05 -75.39
C VAL A 416 -7.07 39.56 -75.13
N TRP A 417 -6.25 38.67 -75.68
CA TRP A 417 -6.30 37.24 -75.36
C TRP A 417 -5.72 36.91 -73.98
N LEU A 418 -4.75 37.68 -73.48
CA LEU A 418 -4.21 37.51 -72.12
C LEU A 418 -5.22 37.98 -71.06
N ASP A 419 -6.00 39.03 -71.33
CA ASP A 419 -7.07 39.49 -70.44
C ASP A 419 -8.14 38.40 -70.21
N LYS A 420 -8.38 37.54 -71.22
CA LYS A 420 -9.29 36.38 -71.11
C LYS A 420 -8.68 35.18 -70.36
N LYS A 421 -7.38 35.17 -70.09
CA LYS A 421 -6.68 34.10 -69.36
C LYS A 421 -6.98 34.13 -67.85
N ILE A 422 -7.57 35.20 -67.33
CA ILE A 422 -7.77 35.42 -65.90
C ILE A 422 -8.70 34.35 -65.29
N LEU A 423 -8.25 33.75 -64.18
CA LEU A 423 -9.05 32.91 -63.31
C LEU A 423 -10.11 33.76 -62.59
N GLN A 424 -11.39 33.44 -62.81
CA GLN A 424 -12.46 33.73 -61.86
C GLN A 424 -12.62 32.54 -60.92
#